data_AF-A0A3A8L0J4-F1
#
_entry.id   AF-A0A3A8L0J4-F1
#
_cell.length_a   1.000
_cell.length_b   1.000
_cell.length_c   1.000
_cell.angle_alpha   90.00
_cell.angle_beta   90.00
_cell.angle_gamma   90.00
#
_symmetry.space_group_name_H-M   'P 1'
#
loop_
_entity.id
_entity.type
_entity.pdbx_description
1 polymer ?
#
loop_
_entity_poly.entity_id
_entity_poly.type
_entity_poly.pdbx_seq_one_letter_code
_entity_poly.pdbx_strand_id
1 'polypeptide(L)'
;MLIVMVVAMGGGIFVSFKLLRSASGKTDVGDLEALASVQAQLRAVDGCRITYNHWPRSHHRQMHRLSVFVTPCGASGIAPDSAKVKLPDSWAHDALAFEAERSSVTDDWAILVNSEAVPFPVLLAGLTELAPIVVRETPGAMAKMRADKAEGDAKYEEGLRQREQQRQQNQDSYPSR
;
A
#
# COMPACT_ATOMS: atom_id res chain seq x y z
N MET A 1 62.21 -6.83 21.16
CA MET A 1 61.85 -5.42 20.92
C MET A 1 60.87 -5.37 19.76
N LEU A 2 59.72 -4.72 20.02
CA LEU A 2 58.71 -4.16 19.10
C LEU A 2 58.04 -5.06 18.05
N ILE A 3 56.89 -5.57 18.49
CA ILE A 3 55.66 -5.86 17.74
C ILE A 3 55.22 -4.59 17.00
N VAL A 4 54.86 -4.69 15.72
CA VAL A 4 53.86 -3.79 15.10
C VAL A 4 52.90 -4.64 14.26
N MET A 5 51.77 -4.97 14.86
CA MET A 5 50.55 -5.32 14.14
C MET A 5 50.02 -4.06 13.47
N VAL A 6 49.86 -4.08 12.14
CA VAL A 6 49.01 -3.11 11.45
C VAL A 6 47.70 -3.80 11.14
N VAL A 7 46.76 -3.67 12.07
CA VAL A 7 45.34 -3.97 11.84
C VAL A 7 44.77 -2.81 11.04
N ALA A 8 44.70 -2.98 9.72
CA ALA A 8 43.91 -2.09 8.88
C ALA A 8 42.43 -2.39 9.13
N MET A 9 41.83 -1.66 10.08
CA MET A 9 40.38 -1.53 10.22
C MET A 9 39.85 -0.73 9.02
N GLY A 10 39.74 -1.38 7.87
CA GLY A 10 38.95 -0.91 6.75
C GLY A 10 37.52 -1.40 6.95
N GLY A 11 36.69 -0.58 7.59
CA GLY A 11 35.25 -0.78 7.65
C GLY A 11 34.66 -0.76 6.24
N GLY A 12 34.62 -1.92 5.61
CA GLY A 12 33.85 -2.16 4.41
C GLY A 12 32.38 -2.06 4.79
N ILE A 13 31.77 -0.93 4.47
CA ILE A 13 30.31 -0.77 4.48
C ILE A 13 29.78 -1.89 3.57
N PHE A 14 29.21 -2.92 4.17
CA PHE A 14 28.34 -3.84 3.46
C PHE A 14 27.12 -3.02 3.05
N VAL A 15 27.23 -2.34 1.90
CA VAL A 15 26.05 -1.92 1.14
C VAL A 15 25.43 -3.23 0.69
N SER A 16 24.56 -3.76 1.54
CA SER A 16 23.65 -4.82 1.17
C SER A 16 22.82 -4.26 0.02
N PHE A 17 23.28 -4.45 -1.21
CA PHE A 17 22.44 -4.40 -2.39
C PHE A 17 21.35 -5.44 -2.15
N LYS A 18 20.23 -5.02 -1.55
CA LYS A 18 18.99 -5.77 -1.57
C LYS A 18 18.73 -6.05 -3.03
N LEU A 19 19.03 -7.29 -3.41
CA LEU A 19 18.83 -7.84 -4.74
C LEU A 19 17.45 -7.43 -5.21
N LEU A 20 17.45 -6.75 -6.35
CA LEU A 20 16.31 -6.25 -7.10
C LEU A 20 15.08 -7.14 -6.90
N ARG A 21 14.15 -6.71 -6.03
CA ARG A 21 12.74 -7.05 -6.20
C ARG A 21 12.17 -6.11 -7.27
N SER A 22 12.75 -6.19 -8.47
CA SER A 22 12.27 -5.53 -9.68
C SER A 22 11.02 -6.30 -10.13
N ALA A 23 9.91 -6.07 -9.45
CA ALA A 23 8.62 -6.37 -10.01
C ALA A 23 8.30 -5.26 -11.01
N SER A 24 8.31 -5.58 -12.31
CA SER A 24 7.71 -4.75 -13.38
C SER A 24 8.33 -3.36 -13.65
N GLY A 25 9.65 -3.27 -13.90
CA GLY A 25 10.25 -2.03 -14.41
C GLY A 25 10.18 -0.83 -13.45
N LYS A 26 10.02 -1.10 -12.15
CA LYS A 26 10.06 -0.10 -11.08
C LYS A 26 11.41 -0.18 -10.37
N THR A 27 11.90 0.99 -9.99
CA THR A 27 13.13 1.18 -9.23
C THR A 27 12.77 1.49 -7.78
N ASP A 28 13.41 0.82 -6.83
CA ASP A 28 13.32 1.17 -5.42
C ASP A 28 14.21 2.38 -5.13
N VAL A 29 13.60 3.43 -4.60
CA VAL A 29 14.26 4.68 -4.22
C VAL A 29 14.08 4.99 -2.72
N GLY A 30 13.54 4.04 -1.95
CA GLY A 30 13.20 4.23 -0.54
C GLY A 30 14.39 4.59 0.35
N ASP A 31 15.58 4.07 0.02
CA ASP A 31 16.81 4.24 0.82
C ASP A 31 17.57 5.54 0.48
N LEU A 32 17.06 6.38 -0.41
CA LEU A 32 17.69 7.66 -0.73
C LEU A 32 17.59 8.63 0.45
N GLU A 33 18.70 9.27 0.79
CA GLU A 33 18.78 10.22 1.92
C GLU A 33 17.74 11.35 1.82
N ALA A 34 17.49 11.84 0.61
CA ALA A 34 16.47 12.86 0.35
C ALA A 34 15.04 12.43 0.74
N LEU A 35 14.77 11.12 0.83
CA LEU A 35 13.49 10.55 1.24
C LEU A 35 13.48 10.09 2.70
N ALA A 36 14.55 10.32 3.48
CA ALA A 36 14.63 9.85 4.87
C ALA A 36 13.52 10.43 5.76
N SER A 37 13.13 11.70 5.56
CA SER A 37 12.03 12.32 6.30
C SER A 37 10.67 11.74 5.93
N VAL A 38 10.47 11.39 4.65
CA VAL A 38 9.27 10.70 4.14
C VAL A 38 9.19 9.31 4.75
N GLN A 39 10.29 8.56 4.75
CA GLN A 39 10.38 7.23 5.39
C GLN A 39 9.99 7.29 6.86
N ALA A 40 10.59 8.22 7.61
CA ALA A 40 10.32 8.38 9.03
C ALA A 40 8.83 8.64 9.32
N GLN A 41 8.17 9.45 8.49
CA GLN A 41 6.73 9.70 8.61
C GLN A 41 5.91 8.45 8.25
N LEU A 42 6.19 7.82 7.10
CA LEU A 42 5.44 6.68 6.62
C LEU A 42 5.57 5.43 7.52
N ARG A 43 6.61 5.32 8.35
CA ARG A 43 6.72 4.26 9.37
C ARG A 43 5.51 4.21 10.31
N ALA A 44 4.87 5.36 10.59
CA ALA A 44 3.70 5.44 11.45
C ALA A 44 2.39 4.92 10.81
N VAL A 45 2.39 4.68 9.49
CA VAL A 45 1.21 4.19 8.77
C VAL A 45 1.01 2.71 9.08
N ASP A 46 -0.15 2.32 9.62
CA ASP A 46 -0.49 0.91 9.87
C ASP A 46 -0.91 0.18 8.58
N GLY A 47 0.06 -0.08 7.70
CA GLY A 47 -0.13 -0.79 6.44
C GLY A 47 1.16 -1.41 5.89
N CYS A 48 1.03 -2.29 4.91
CA CYS A 48 2.16 -2.94 4.23
C CYS A 48 2.27 -2.60 2.75
N ARG A 49 1.23 -1.97 2.17
CA ARG A 49 1.29 -1.46 0.81
C ARG A 49 0.57 -0.12 0.75
N ILE A 50 1.19 0.87 0.11
CA ILE A 50 0.59 2.17 -0.22
C ILE A 50 0.68 2.32 -1.73
N THR A 51 -0.43 2.63 -2.39
CA THR A 51 -0.43 2.89 -3.83
C THR A 51 -1.11 4.19 -4.16
N TYR A 52 -0.52 4.92 -5.12
CA TYR A 52 -1.11 6.11 -5.71
C TYR A 52 -0.92 6.08 -7.22
N ASN A 53 -2.00 6.38 -7.96
CA ASN A 53 -2.01 6.37 -9.43
C ASN A 53 -1.45 5.09 -10.07
N HIS A 54 -1.72 3.93 -9.47
CA HIS A 54 -1.25 2.64 -9.95
C HIS A 54 -1.84 2.24 -11.32
N TRP A 55 -3.07 2.67 -11.66
CA TRP A 55 -3.73 2.25 -12.90
C TRP A 55 -3.26 3.06 -14.13
N PRO A 56 -2.66 2.41 -15.14
CA PRO A 56 -2.32 3.08 -16.40
C PRO A 56 -3.61 3.42 -17.17
N ARG A 57 -3.74 4.71 -17.56
CA ARG A 57 -4.74 5.28 -18.51
C ARG A 57 -6.09 4.53 -18.58
N SER A 58 -6.78 4.38 -17.45
CA SER A 58 -8.10 3.75 -17.37
C SER A 58 -9.14 4.69 -16.78
N HIS A 59 -10.43 4.41 -17.00
CA HIS A 59 -11.53 5.11 -16.34
C HIS A 59 -11.39 5.10 -14.80
N HIS A 60 -10.89 3.99 -14.24
CA HIS A 60 -10.60 3.86 -12.81
C HIS A 60 -9.56 4.87 -12.31
N ARG A 61 -8.59 5.26 -13.13
CA ARG A 61 -7.63 6.32 -12.76
C ARG A 61 -8.34 7.64 -12.49
N GLN A 62 -9.29 8.04 -13.34
CA GLN A 62 -10.01 9.30 -13.12
C GLN A 62 -10.88 9.24 -11.87
N MET A 63 -11.56 8.10 -11.63
CA MET A 63 -12.40 7.90 -10.44
C MET A 63 -11.61 7.93 -9.13
N HIS A 64 -10.34 7.53 -9.16
CA HIS A 64 -9.48 7.38 -7.99
C HIS A 64 -8.28 8.34 -7.98
N ARG A 65 -8.29 9.40 -8.79
CA ARG A 65 -7.17 10.34 -8.94
C ARG A 65 -6.75 11.02 -7.62
N LEU A 66 -7.71 11.22 -6.72
CA LEU A 66 -7.51 11.82 -5.39
C LEU A 66 -7.56 10.76 -4.29
N SER A 67 -7.13 9.53 -4.59
CA SER A 67 -7.22 8.41 -3.65
C SER A 67 -5.90 7.71 -3.53
N VAL A 68 -5.41 7.64 -2.30
CA VAL A 68 -4.31 6.78 -1.90
C VAL A 68 -4.91 5.54 -1.28
N PHE A 69 -4.45 4.38 -1.71
CA PHE A 69 -4.89 3.09 -1.18
C PHE A 69 -3.84 2.57 -0.23
N VAL A 70 -4.25 2.25 0.99
CA VAL A 70 -3.38 1.65 2.02
C VAL A 70 -3.92 0.27 2.34
N THR A 71 -3.12 -0.75 2.05
CA THR A 71 -3.47 -2.15 2.31
C THR A 71 -2.83 -2.57 3.64
N PRO A 72 -3.59 -3.16 4.58
CA PRO A 72 -3.05 -3.62 5.85
C PRO A 72 -2.12 -4.82 5.65
N CYS A 73 -1.19 -5.00 6.59
CA CYS A 73 -0.34 -6.18 6.63
C CYS A 73 -1.19 -7.45 6.82
N GLY A 74 -0.87 -8.51 6.07
CA GLY A 74 -1.62 -9.76 6.11
C GLY A 74 -2.92 -9.78 5.29
N ALA A 75 -3.25 -8.70 4.58
CA ALA A 75 -4.33 -8.76 3.59
C ALA A 75 -3.95 -9.73 2.47
N SER A 76 -4.82 -10.70 2.21
CA SER A 76 -4.61 -11.76 1.22
C SER A 76 -5.68 -11.71 0.12
N GLY A 77 -5.36 -12.26 -1.05
CA GLY A 77 -6.29 -12.38 -2.18
C GLY A 77 -5.84 -11.59 -3.40
N ILE A 78 -6.55 -11.79 -4.51
CA ILE A 78 -6.25 -11.14 -5.81
C ILE A 78 -6.55 -9.64 -5.74
N ALA A 79 -7.54 -9.25 -4.92
CA ALA A 79 -7.92 -7.87 -4.66
C ALA A 79 -8.06 -7.68 -3.14
N PRO A 80 -6.96 -7.44 -2.41
CA PRO A 80 -7.00 -7.27 -0.96
C PRO A 80 -7.77 -5.99 -0.59
N ASP A 81 -8.53 -6.06 0.49
CA ASP A 81 -9.22 -4.89 1.04
C ASP A 81 -8.19 -3.80 1.36
N SER A 82 -8.50 -2.58 0.93
CA SER A 82 -7.60 -1.44 1.07
C SER A 82 -8.35 -0.23 1.57
N ALA A 83 -7.79 0.44 2.57
CA ALA A 83 -8.30 1.69 3.07
C ALA A 83 -8.06 2.79 2.03
N LYS A 84 -9.10 3.60 1.81
CA LYS A 84 -9.05 4.70 0.84
C LYS A 84 -8.85 6.02 1.58
N VAL A 85 -7.66 6.57 1.49
CA VAL A 85 -7.35 7.92 1.97
C VAL A 85 -7.67 8.91 0.84
N LYS A 86 -8.59 9.85 1.10
CA LYS A 86 -8.95 10.90 0.14
C LYS A 86 -7.95 12.05 0.26
N LEU A 87 -7.34 12.41 -0.87
CA LEU A 87 -6.48 13.58 -0.98
C LEU A 87 -7.33 14.87 -1.08
N PRO A 88 -6.81 16.02 -0.63
CA PRO A 88 -7.50 17.30 -0.76
C PRO A 88 -7.71 17.65 -2.23
N ASP A 89 -8.76 18.43 -2.51
CA ASP A 89 -9.08 18.85 -3.89
C ASP A 89 -8.00 19.77 -4.50
N SER A 90 -7.14 20.36 -3.67
CA SER A 90 -5.96 21.15 -4.07
C SER A 90 -4.72 20.31 -4.39
N TRP A 91 -4.83 18.98 -4.38
CA TRP A 91 -3.72 18.09 -4.72
C TRP A 91 -3.26 18.30 -6.16
N ALA A 92 -2.00 18.68 -6.33
CA ALA A 92 -1.44 19.09 -7.63
C ALA A 92 -0.53 18.04 -8.29
N HIS A 93 -0.24 16.92 -7.62
CA HIS A 93 0.75 15.94 -8.10
C HIS A 93 0.10 14.80 -8.90
N ASP A 94 -0.72 15.12 -9.89
CA ASP A 94 -1.43 14.14 -10.73
C ASP A 94 -0.50 13.25 -11.57
N ALA A 95 0.74 13.72 -11.79
CA ALA A 95 1.78 12.99 -12.49
C ALA A 95 2.55 12.00 -11.59
N LEU A 96 2.44 12.14 -10.26
CA LEU A 96 3.03 11.20 -9.32
C LEU A 96 2.33 9.84 -9.46
N ALA A 97 3.12 8.78 -9.60
CA ALA A 97 2.66 7.41 -9.49
C ALA A 97 3.73 6.61 -8.76
N PHE A 98 3.34 5.93 -7.68
CA PHE A 98 4.26 5.11 -6.91
C PHE A 98 3.53 3.98 -6.20
N GLU A 99 4.32 3.02 -5.75
CA GLU A 99 3.92 1.95 -4.87
C GLU A 99 4.96 1.87 -3.75
N ALA A 100 4.53 1.95 -2.50
CA ALA A 100 5.39 1.66 -1.37
C ALA A 100 5.00 0.31 -0.78
N GLU A 101 5.97 -0.54 -0.50
CA GLU A 101 5.74 -1.87 0.09
C GLU A 101 6.66 -2.13 1.26
N ARG A 102 6.20 -2.95 2.21
CA ARG A 102 7.02 -3.53 3.25
C ARG A 102 6.42 -4.86 3.72
N SER A 103 7.24 -5.74 4.28
CA SER A 103 6.81 -7.06 4.74
C SER A 103 6.06 -7.02 6.07
N SER A 104 6.37 -6.05 6.93
CA SER A 104 5.75 -5.88 8.25
C SER A 104 5.70 -4.41 8.65
N VAL A 105 4.92 -4.09 9.67
CA VAL A 105 4.79 -2.71 10.17
C VAL A 105 6.08 -2.14 10.78
N THR A 106 7.04 -3.00 11.11
CA THR A 106 8.34 -2.59 11.68
C THR A 106 9.42 -2.39 10.62
N ASP A 107 9.17 -2.82 9.38
CA ASP A 107 10.13 -2.69 8.29
C ASP A 107 10.06 -1.30 7.64
N ASP A 108 11.18 -0.91 7.03
CA ASP A 108 11.25 0.24 6.15
C ASP A 108 10.49 0.00 4.84
N TRP A 109 9.99 1.09 4.25
CA TRP A 109 9.26 1.03 3.00
C TRP A 109 10.23 0.94 1.82
N ALA A 110 10.06 -0.06 0.97
CA ALA A 110 10.56 -0.01 -0.40
C ALA A 110 9.65 0.93 -1.19
N ILE A 111 10.18 2.03 -1.73
CA ILE A 111 9.40 3.00 -2.51
C ILE A 111 9.69 2.75 -3.98
N LEU A 112 8.76 2.06 -4.64
CA LEU A 112 8.87 1.59 -6.01
C LEU A 112 8.26 2.61 -6.98
N VAL A 113 9.08 3.13 -7.89
CA VAL A 113 8.70 4.14 -8.88
C VAL A 113 9.12 3.73 -10.30
N ASN A 114 8.31 4.06 -11.31
CA ASN A 114 8.79 4.02 -12.70
C ASN A 114 9.64 5.26 -12.96
N SER A 115 10.96 5.12 -12.88
CA SER A 115 11.92 6.22 -13.04
C SER A 115 11.96 6.83 -14.44
N GLU A 116 11.47 6.12 -15.47
CA GLU A 116 11.34 6.67 -16.82
C GLU A 116 10.12 7.59 -16.97
N ALA A 117 9.11 7.41 -16.11
CA ALA A 117 7.85 8.15 -16.18
C ALA A 117 7.72 9.27 -15.14
N VAL A 118 8.38 9.14 -13.98
CA VAL A 118 8.28 10.08 -12.86
C VAL A 118 9.65 10.67 -12.55
N PRO A 119 9.88 11.97 -12.86
CA PRO A 119 11.12 12.65 -12.48
C PRO A 119 11.29 12.69 -10.96
N PHE A 120 12.52 12.49 -10.48
CA PHE A 120 12.81 12.48 -9.04
C PHE A 120 12.34 13.74 -8.28
N PRO A 121 12.47 14.99 -8.80
CA PRO A 121 11.95 16.17 -8.12
C PRO A 121 10.42 16.15 -7.92
N VAL A 122 9.68 15.60 -8.89
CA VAL A 122 8.21 15.43 -8.80
C VAL A 122 7.87 14.37 -7.74
N LEU A 123 8.62 13.27 -7.74
CA LEU A 123 8.49 12.23 -6.72
C LEU A 123 8.70 12.80 -5.31
N LEU A 124 9.81 13.50 -5.09
CA LEU A 124 10.18 14.04 -3.78
C LEU A 124 9.15 15.06 -3.29
N ALA A 125 8.76 16.02 -4.12
CA ALA A 125 7.76 17.02 -3.77
C ALA A 125 6.41 16.37 -3.42
N GLY A 126 5.95 15.46 -4.28
CA GLY A 126 4.70 14.74 -4.08
C GLY A 126 4.71 13.89 -2.81
N LEU A 127 5.75 13.10 -2.57
CA LEU A 127 5.86 12.28 -1.35
C LEU A 127 5.97 13.12 -0.07
N THR A 128 6.65 14.27 -0.13
CA THR A 128 6.79 15.19 1.02
C THR A 128 5.44 15.76 1.44
N GLU A 129 4.57 16.10 0.49
CA GLU A 129 3.21 16.58 0.77
C GLU A 129 2.23 15.44 1.11
N LEU A 130 2.40 14.27 0.51
CA LEU A 130 1.51 13.12 0.68
C LEU A 130 1.69 12.43 2.02
N ALA A 131 2.93 12.24 2.48
CA ALA A 131 3.25 11.52 3.71
C ALA A 131 2.45 12.01 4.94
N PRO A 132 2.41 13.32 5.27
CA PRO A 132 1.67 13.78 6.43
C PRO A 132 0.16 13.59 6.30
N ILE A 133 -0.39 13.64 5.08
CA ILE A 133 -1.81 13.38 4.82
C ILE A 133 -2.11 11.90 5.09
N VAL A 134 -1.32 11.00 4.50
CA VAL A 134 -1.51 9.54 4.67
C VAL A 134 -1.40 9.15 6.13
N VAL A 135 -0.38 9.65 6.85
CA VAL A 135 -0.20 9.36 8.28
C VAL A 135 -1.42 9.79 9.09
N ARG A 136 -1.95 10.99 8.84
CA ARG A 136 -3.09 11.53 9.57
C ARG A 136 -4.41 10.78 9.29
N GLU A 137 -4.68 10.49 8.03
CA GLU A 137 -6.00 10.00 7.60
C GLU A 137 -6.12 8.47 7.60
N THR A 138 -4.99 7.73 7.55
CA THR A 138 -5.01 6.26 7.47
C THR A 138 -5.77 5.60 8.63
N PRO A 139 -5.60 6.00 9.91
CA PRO A 139 -6.32 5.33 11.01
C PRO A 139 -7.85 5.36 10.83
N GLY A 140 -8.40 6.52 10.42
CA GLY A 140 -9.83 6.66 10.15
C GLY A 140 -10.27 5.88 8.92
N ALA A 141 -9.48 5.91 7.85
CA ALA A 141 -9.77 5.15 6.63
C ALA A 141 -9.75 3.63 6.87
N MET A 142 -8.81 3.14 7.68
CA MET A 142 -8.73 1.73 8.09
C MET A 142 -9.91 1.30 8.94
N ALA A 143 -10.32 2.13 9.91
CA ALA A 143 -11.50 1.86 10.73
C ALA A 143 -12.77 1.76 9.85
N LYS A 144 -12.93 2.71 8.92
CA LYS A 144 -14.05 2.69 7.97
C LYS A 144 -14.04 1.44 7.09
N MET A 145 -12.89 1.09 6.48
CA MET A 145 -12.77 -0.11 5.66
C MET A 145 -13.18 -1.38 6.43
N ARG A 146 -12.73 -1.53 7.69
CA ARG A 146 -13.11 -2.68 8.53
C ARG A 146 -14.61 -2.71 8.83
N ALA A 147 -15.22 -1.55 9.09
CA ALA A 147 -16.66 -1.43 9.32
C ALA A 147 -17.47 -1.79 8.06
N ASP A 148 -17.10 -1.22 6.90
CA ASP A 148 -17.74 -1.50 5.62
C ASP A 148 -17.64 -2.99 5.26
N LYS A 149 -16.49 -3.63 5.53
CA LYS A 149 -16.30 -5.07 5.34
C LYS A 149 -17.23 -5.89 6.25
N ALA A 150 -17.25 -5.59 7.55
CA ALA A 150 -18.10 -6.30 8.50
C ALA A 150 -19.59 -6.18 8.16
N GLU A 151 -20.03 -5.00 7.71
CA GLU A 151 -21.39 -4.79 7.24
C GLU A 151 -21.68 -5.59 5.96
N GLY A 152 -20.74 -5.61 5.01
CA GLY A 152 -20.84 -6.40 3.78
C GLY A 152 -20.94 -7.90 4.05
N ASP A 153 -20.09 -8.42 4.93
CA ASP A 153 -20.07 -9.83 5.32
C ASP A 153 -21.38 -10.22 6.02
N ALA A 154 -21.89 -9.38 6.93
CA ALA A 154 -23.18 -9.62 7.59
C ALA A 154 -24.35 -9.67 6.61
N LYS A 155 -24.42 -8.73 5.65
CA LYS A 155 -25.46 -8.73 4.60
C LYS A 155 -25.34 -9.94 3.67
N TYR A 156 -24.12 -10.35 3.36
CA TYR A 156 -23.87 -11.52 2.52
C TYR A 156 -24.36 -12.80 3.21
N GLU A 157 -24.02 -12.99 4.49
CA GLU A 157 -24.49 -14.12 5.28
C GLU A 157 -26.02 -14.15 5.41
N GLU A 158 -26.65 -13.00 5.67
CA GLU A 158 -28.11 -12.91 5.73
C GLU A 158 -28.74 -13.31 4.38
N GLY A 159 -28.18 -12.82 3.27
CA GLY A 159 -28.60 -13.21 1.93
C GLY A 159 -28.45 -14.71 1.65
N LEU A 160 -27.39 -15.35 2.15
CA LEU A 160 -27.22 -16.80 2.05
C LEU A 160 -28.29 -17.55 2.84
N ARG A 161 -28.57 -17.16 4.08
CA ARG A 161 -29.63 -17.78 4.91
C ARG A 161 -31.00 -17.66 4.26
N GLN A 162 -31.33 -16.49 3.72
CA GLN A 162 -32.60 -16.28 3.00
C GLN A 162 -32.70 -17.16 1.76
N ARG A 163 -31.62 -17.30 0.98
CA ARG A 163 -31.59 -18.18 -0.20
C ARG A 163 -31.72 -19.65 0.16
N GLU A 164 -31.11 -20.09 1.26
CA GLU A 164 -31.24 -21.46 1.76
C GLU A 164 -32.67 -21.76 2.21
N GLN A 165 -33.31 -20.84 2.96
CA GLN A 165 -34.70 -20.98 3.36
C GLN A 165 -35.65 -21.04 2.15
N GLN A 166 -35.47 -20.15 1.17
CA GLN A 166 -36.23 -20.20 -0.08
C GLN A 166 -36.02 -21.52 -0.82
N ARG A 167 -34.79 -22.04 -0.84
CA ARG A 167 -34.49 -23.33 -1.47
C ARG A 167 -35.19 -24.49 -0.76
N GLN A 168 -35.22 -24.51 0.57
CA GLN A 168 -35.93 -25.52 1.36
C GLN A 168 -37.44 -25.45 1.11
N GLN A 169 -38.04 -24.27 1.20
CA GLN A 169 -39.47 -24.07 0.90
C GLN A 169 -39.82 -24.53 -0.51
N ASN A 170 -38.97 -24.22 -1.50
CA ASN A 170 -39.17 -24.69 -2.86
C ASN A 170 -39.09 -26.21 -2.96
N GLN A 171 -38.13 -26.86 -2.30
CA GLN A 171 -38.02 -28.33 -2.28
C GLN A 171 -39.23 -29.00 -1.63
N ASP A 172 -39.68 -28.48 -0.49
CA ASP A 172 -40.84 -29.02 0.25
C ASP A 172 -42.18 -28.79 -0.49
N SER A 173 -42.21 -27.89 -1.48
CA SER A 173 -43.40 -27.59 -2.27
C SER A 173 -43.66 -28.57 -3.43
N TYR A 174 -42.69 -29.43 -3.79
CA TYR A 174 -42.86 -30.42 -4.87
C TYR A 174 -43.49 -31.72 -4.35
N PRO A 175 -44.48 -32.30 -5.06
CA PRO A 175 -45.10 -33.57 -4.65
C PRO A 175 -44.09 -34.72 -4.71
N SER A 176 -44.04 -35.54 -3.67
CA SER A 176 -43.32 -36.83 -3.69
C SER A 176 -44.09 -37.87 -4.52
N ARG A 177 -43.34 -38.74 -5.22
CA ARG A 177 -43.90 -39.92 -5.91
C ARG A 177 -44.24 -41.02 -4.93
#